data_AF-A0A142CWY9-F1
#
_entry.id   AF-A0A142CWY9-F1
#
_cell.length_a   1.000
_cell.length_b   1.000
_cell.length_c   1.000
_cell.angle_alpha   90.00
_cell.angle_beta   90.00
_cell.angle_gamma   90.00
#
_symmetry.space_group_name_H-M   'P 1'
#
loop_
_entity.id
_entity.type
_entity.pdbx_description
1 polymer ?
#
loop_
_entity_poly.entity_id
_entity_poly.type
_entity_poly.pdbx_seq_one_letter_code
_entity_poly.pdbx_strand_id
1 'polypeptide(L)'
;MSTLYDFIIPLINFISRWTLLVASVYQAKKTREKGWVLLSAAFLIDALDMESYIMNPLGIKFNEEAYSVASVVSYFILAMLFMWGARHVKYGKTDFKDALYAALFSIVSYVWVFLVATDVGIFNNPTVVYSLPALLFGLSVMYFGYVLLDSTMPKSIERLFPYGLILLGALNLTYPVARFVDWFAPIGFLLGALFRFMAAVGAVKYVFYPVRAVSVCTVSEPTKGAFRFGSKQEVAQALEDVWSKPGTVIITRENIMEAMNKIHPESLVFWVTRAKEGVISETPQIYAVSPTNMDILTDLVANALRKGYRTVYIDSVEYLIIENGFERTMKFLLHVKDITLNANGSIILVISEETLDEKQKGMIEREFEPFRRDRASR
;
A
#
# COMPACT_ATOMS: atom_id res chain seq x y z
N MET A 1 43.06 7.61 0.90
CA MET A 1 41.64 8.03 0.89
C MET A 1 40.83 7.26 -0.16
N SER A 2 41.34 7.00 -1.37
CA SER A 2 40.61 6.23 -2.41
C SER A 2 40.22 4.81 -1.98
N THR A 3 41.13 4.05 -1.40
CA THR A 3 40.91 2.63 -1.03
C THR A 3 39.75 2.39 -0.06
N LEU A 4 39.47 3.35 0.83
CA LEU A 4 38.36 3.24 1.77
C LEU A 4 37.02 3.52 1.09
N TYR A 5 36.96 4.50 0.18
CA TYR A 5 35.76 4.80 -0.61
C TYR A 5 35.42 3.65 -1.57
N ASP A 6 36.46 3.08 -2.20
CA ASP A 6 36.34 1.95 -3.13
C ASP A 6 35.79 0.68 -2.45
N PHE A 7 35.90 0.57 -1.12
CA PHE A 7 35.35 -0.54 -0.35
C PHE A 7 33.99 -0.22 0.30
N ILE A 8 33.82 0.99 0.84
CA ILE A 8 32.60 1.38 1.56
C ILE A 8 31.39 1.43 0.63
N ILE A 9 31.53 2.00 -0.58
CA ILE A 9 30.39 2.16 -1.51
C ILE A 9 29.82 0.80 -1.93
N PRO A 10 30.62 -0.17 -2.40
CA PRO A 10 30.15 -1.53 -2.68
C PRO A 10 29.50 -2.19 -1.46
N LEU A 11 30.10 -2.05 -0.27
CA LEU A 11 29.59 -2.67 0.96
C LEU A 11 28.21 -2.12 1.35
N ILE A 12 28.04 -0.79 1.33
CA ILE A 12 26.75 -0.14 1.62
C ILE A 12 25.70 -0.62 0.63
N ASN A 13 26.04 -0.67 -0.66
CA ASN A 13 25.11 -1.11 -1.69
C ASN A 13 24.70 -2.58 -1.49
N PHE A 14 25.68 -3.47 -1.28
CA PHE A 14 25.46 -4.87 -0.98
C PHE A 14 24.49 -5.05 0.21
N ILE A 15 24.82 -4.45 1.37
CA ILE A 15 23.98 -4.55 2.57
C ILE A 15 22.57 -3.99 2.31
N SER A 16 22.46 -2.88 1.59
CA SER A 16 21.17 -2.24 1.30
C SER A 16 20.25 -3.13 0.45
N ARG A 17 20.80 -3.81 -0.57
CA ARG A 17 20.04 -4.73 -1.43
C ARG A 17 19.48 -5.92 -0.64
N TRP A 18 20.33 -6.55 0.16
CA TRP A 18 19.91 -7.66 1.01
C TRP A 18 18.90 -7.23 2.08
N THR A 19 19.04 -6.01 2.61
CA THR A 19 18.06 -5.44 3.55
C THR A 19 16.70 -5.23 2.89
N LEU A 20 16.66 -4.68 1.67
CA LEU A 20 15.42 -4.50 0.91
C LEU A 20 14.75 -5.84 0.58
N LEU A 21 15.54 -6.86 0.21
CA LEU A 21 15.06 -8.22 0.03
C LEU A 21 14.41 -8.76 1.31
N VAL A 22 15.13 -8.75 2.43
CA VAL A 22 14.62 -9.27 3.70
C VAL A 22 13.35 -8.53 4.14
N ALA A 23 13.31 -7.21 4.00
CA ALA A 23 12.15 -6.40 4.29
C ALA A 23 10.94 -6.79 3.40
N SER A 24 11.15 -6.90 2.09
CA SER A 24 10.07 -7.30 1.17
C SER A 24 9.55 -8.72 1.42
N VAL A 25 10.42 -9.69 1.73
CA VAL A 25 10.05 -11.07 2.06
C VAL A 25 9.26 -11.13 3.36
N TYR A 26 9.71 -10.40 4.38
CA TYR A 26 8.98 -10.31 5.64
C TYR A 26 7.59 -9.70 5.41
N GLN A 27 7.51 -8.62 4.63
CA GLN A 27 6.24 -7.98 4.31
C GLN A 27 5.31 -8.94 3.55
N ALA A 28 5.83 -9.68 2.57
CA ALA A 28 5.08 -10.70 1.84
C ALA A 28 4.53 -11.80 2.76
N LYS A 29 5.37 -12.28 3.69
CA LYS A 29 4.97 -13.30 4.67
C LYS A 29 3.90 -12.77 5.64
N LYS A 30 4.04 -11.52 6.07
CA LYS A 30 3.15 -10.86 7.02
C LYS A 30 1.78 -10.51 6.42
N THR A 31 1.75 -9.91 5.24
CA THR A 31 0.48 -9.45 4.62
C THR A 31 -0.19 -10.51 3.75
N ARG A 32 0.55 -11.54 3.33
CA ARG A 32 0.10 -12.56 2.36
C ARG A 32 -0.36 -11.97 1.03
N GLU A 33 0.05 -10.75 0.72
CA GLU A 33 -0.26 -10.08 -0.54
C GLU A 33 0.66 -10.57 -1.67
N LYS A 34 0.06 -10.92 -2.81
CA LYS A 34 0.80 -11.41 -3.99
C LYS A 34 1.80 -10.39 -4.54
N GLY A 35 1.48 -9.10 -4.44
CA GLY A 35 2.38 -8.02 -4.91
C GLY A 35 3.73 -8.04 -4.21
N TRP A 36 3.75 -8.26 -2.89
CA TRP A 36 4.99 -8.34 -2.13
C TRP A 36 5.83 -9.58 -2.44
N VAL A 37 5.20 -10.68 -2.89
CA VAL A 37 5.94 -11.86 -3.39
C VAL A 37 6.69 -11.52 -4.69
N LEU A 38 6.02 -10.84 -5.63
CA LEU A 38 6.65 -10.37 -6.87
C LEU A 38 7.80 -9.39 -6.59
N LEU A 39 7.58 -8.45 -5.67
CA LEU A 39 8.60 -7.48 -5.25
C LEU A 39 9.78 -8.16 -4.54
N SER A 40 9.53 -9.22 -3.76
CA SER A 40 10.61 -10.02 -3.15
C SER A 40 11.46 -10.71 -4.19
N ALA A 41 10.85 -11.25 -5.25
CA ALA A 41 11.59 -11.80 -6.37
C ALA A 41 12.42 -10.72 -7.10
N ALA A 42 11.86 -9.51 -7.28
CA ALA A 42 12.59 -8.38 -7.85
C ALA A 42 13.82 -8.01 -7.00
N PHE A 43 13.64 -7.84 -5.69
CA PHE A 43 14.76 -7.52 -4.79
C PHE A 43 15.78 -8.65 -4.65
N LEU A 44 15.38 -9.91 -4.83
CA LEU A 44 16.33 -11.02 -4.86
C LEU A 44 17.21 -10.95 -6.11
N ILE A 45 16.60 -10.71 -7.28
CA ILE A 45 17.35 -10.55 -8.53
C ILE A 45 18.27 -9.32 -8.44
N ASP A 46 17.78 -8.19 -7.89
CA ASP A 46 18.60 -6.99 -7.70
C ASP A 46 19.78 -7.24 -6.72
N ALA A 47 19.55 -8.01 -5.63
CA ALA A 47 20.60 -8.39 -4.69
C ALA A 47 21.66 -9.32 -5.28
N LEU A 48 21.28 -10.14 -6.26
CA LEU A 48 22.16 -11.05 -6.98
C LEU A 48 22.74 -10.45 -8.26
N ASP A 49 22.34 -9.22 -8.62
CA ASP A 49 22.68 -8.64 -9.91
C ASP A 49 24.19 -8.52 -10.10
N MET A 50 24.62 -8.78 -11.34
CA MET A 50 26.03 -8.86 -11.70
C MET A 50 26.58 -7.46 -11.90
N GLU A 51 26.96 -6.80 -10.81
CA GLU A 51 27.68 -5.53 -10.88
C GLU A 51 29.16 -5.76 -10.62
N SER A 52 29.97 -5.53 -11.66
CA SER A 52 31.42 -5.78 -11.61
C SER A 52 32.10 -5.00 -10.48
N TYR A 53 31.64 -3.79 -10.14
CA TYR A 53 32.24 -3.02 -9.04
C TYR A 53 31.87 -3.56 -7.64
N ILE A 54 30.83 -4.38 -7.51
CA ILE A 54 30.50 -5.09 -6.25
C ILE A 54 31.26 -6.41 -6.19
N MET A 55 31.35 -7.11 -7.32
CA MET A 55 31.82 -8.49 -7.40
C MET A 55 33.34 -8.61 -7.59
N ASN A 56 33.97 -7.68 -8.30
CA ASN A 56 35.43 -7.65 -8.49
C ASN A 56 36.20 -7.56 -7.17
N PRO A 57 35.81 -6.71 -6.18
CA PRO A 57 36.42 -6.71 -4.85
C PRO A 57 36.27 -8.04 -4.09
N LEU A 58 35.27 -8.86 -4.43
CA LEU A 58 35.03 -10.18 -3.86
C LEU A 58 35.77 -11.30 -4.61
N GLY A 59 36.54 -10.98 -5.65
CA GLY A 59 37.31 -11.94 -6.44
C GLY A 59 36.51 -12.67 -7.53
N ILE A 60 35.27 -12.26 -7.80
CA ILE A 60 34.40 -12.85 -8.83
C ILE A 60 34.58 -12.07 -10.14
N LYS A 61 35.05 -12.73 -11.19
CA LYS A 61 35.23 -12.15 -12.54
C LYS A 61 34.15 -12.66 -13.50
N PHE A 62 33.63 -11.77 -14.34
CA PHE A 62 32.62 -12.11 -15.35
C PHE A 62 33.23 -12.27 -16.74
N ASN A 63 32.60 -13.09 -17.57
CA ASN A 63 32.87 -13.09 -19.02
C ASN A 63 32.25 -11.80 -19.61
N GLU A 64 33.08 -10.96 -20.24
CA GLU A 64 32.67 -9.66 -20.78
C GLU A 64 31.58 -9.75 -21.85
N GLU A 65 31.61 -10.80 -22.68
CA GLU A 65 30.60 -11.01 -23.74
C GLU A 65 29.23 -11.39 -23.15
N ALA A 66 29.23 -12.22 -22.10
CA ALA A 66 27.99 -12.64 -21.44
C ALA A 66 27.42 -11.54 -20.53
N TYR A 67 28.27 -10.68 -19.97
CA TYR A 67 27.89 -9.63 -19.03
C TYR A 67 26.85 -8.69 -19.63
N SER A 68 27.08 -8.19 -20.85
CA SER A 68 26.19 -7.21 -21.48
C SER A 68 24.77 -7.75 -21.68
N VAL A 69 24.66 -8.95 -22.26
CA VAL A 69 23.38 -9.61 -22.50
C VAL A 69 22.67 -9.92 -21.18
N ALA A 70 23.41 -10.44 -20.19
CA ALA A 70 22.83 -10.80 -18.91
C ALA A 70 22.31 -9.58 -18.13
N SER A 71 23.05 -8.45 -18.13
CA SER A 71 22.57 -7.21 -17.50
C SER A 71 21.30 -6.67 -18.16
N VAL A 72 21.18 -6.76 -19.50
CA VAL A 72 19.97 -6.38 -20.22
C VAL A 72 18.78 -7.26 -19.82
N VAL A 73 18.99 -8.58 -19.74
CA VAL A 73 17.97 -9.53 -19.27
C VAL A 73 17.53 -9.21 -17.84
N SER A 74 18.48 -8.97 -16.92
CA SER A 74 18.19 -8.57 -15.54
C SER A 74 17.31 -7.32 -15.49
N TYR A 75 17.64 -6.26 -16.23
CA TYR A 75 16.85 -5.02 -16.22
C TYR A 75 15.41 -5.23 -16.67
N PHE A 76 15.17 -6.03 -17.72
CA PHE A 76 13.80 -6.32 -18.16
C PHE A 76 13.01 -7.12 -17.13
N ILE A 77 13.62 -8.15 -16.53
CA ILE A 77 12.95 -8.96 -15.50
C ILE A 77 12.61 -8.10 -14.28
N LEU A 78 13.56 -7.29 -13.82
CA LEU A 78 13.36 -6.36 -12.70
C LEU A 78 12.24 -5.37 -13.01
N ALA A 79 12.25 -4.76 -14.20
CA ALA A 79 11.24 -3.80 -14.60
C ALA A 79 9.83 -4.41 -14.60
N MET A 80 9.70 -5.63 -15.13
CA MET A 80 8.44 -6.37 -15.14
C MET A 80 7.96 -6.68 -13.72
N LEU A 81 8.84 -7.21 -12.86
CA LEU A 81 8.47 -7.60 -11.49
C LEU A 81 8.13 -6.39 -10.60
N PHE A 82 8.89 -5.29 -10.70
CA PHE A 82 8.59 -4.07 -9.96
C PHE A 82 7.26 -3.47 -10.41
N MET A 83 7.03 -3.35 -11.72
CA MET A 83 5.79 -2.79 -12.25
C MET A 83 4.59 -3.66 -11.88
N TRP A 84 4.67 -4.97 -12.06
CA TRP A 84 3.58 -5.90 -11.75
C TRP A 84 3.34 -6.00 -10.25
N GLY A 85 4.39 -6.13 -9.45
CA GLY A 85 4.33 -6.15 -7.99
C GLY A 85 3.71 -4.89 -7.42
N ALA A 86 4.17 -3.71 -7.85
CA ALA A 86 3.62 -2.41 -7.43
C ALA A 86 2.14 -2.28 -7.80
N ARG A 87 1.76 -2.69 -9.00
CA ARG A 87 0.36 -2.65 -9.42
C ARG A 87 -0.53 -3.55 -8.55
N HIS A 88 -0.05 -4.74 -8.21
CA HIS A 88 -0.75 -5.64 -7.30
C HIS A 88 -0.86 -5.08 -5.88
N VAL A 89 0.16 -4.37 -5.39
CA VAL A 89 0.08 -3.66 -4.10
C VAL A 89 -0.99 -2.56 -4.15
N LYS A 90 -1.08 -1.81 -5.24
CA LYS A 90 -2.06 -0.72 -5.38
C LYS A 90 -3.51 -1.19 -5.52
N TYR A 91 -3.76 -2.21 -6.35
CA TYR A 91 -5.12 -2.60 -6.75
C TYR A 91 -5.57 -3.97 -6.22
N GLY A 92 -4.67 -4.76 -5.64
CA GLY A 92 -4.96 -6.10 -5.12
C GLY A 92 -5.14 -7.20 -6.18
N LYS A 93 -5.31 -6.85 -7.46
CA LYS A 93 -5.57 -7.77 -8.57
C LYS A 93 -4.78 -7.42 -9.83
N THR A 94 -4.73 -8.37 -10.75
CA THR A 94 -4.26 -8.20 -12.15
C THR A 94 -5.47 -8.36 -13.05
N ASP A 95 -5.78 -7.33 -13.82
CA ASP A 95 -6.87 -7.36 -14.80
C ASP A 95 -6.36 -7.79 -16.19
N PHE A 96 -7.27 -8.06 -17.14
CA PHE A 96 -6.91 -8.49 -18.50
C PHE A 96 -5.93 -7.52 -19.20
N LYS A 97 -6.12 -6.21 -19.02
CA LYS A 97 -5.23 -5.19 -19.59
C LYS A 97 -3.79 -5.34 -19.10
N ASP A 98 -3.63 -5.74 -17.84
CA ASP A 98 -2.33 -5.90 -17.19
C ASP A 98 -1.59 -7.11 -17.74
N ALA A 99 -2.33 -8.21 -17.97
CA ALA A 99 -1.80 -9.39 -18.66
C ALA A 99 -1.40 -9.07 -20.11
N LEU A 100 -2.20 -8.27 -20.82
CA LEU A 100 -1.86 -7.82 -22.17
C LEU A 100 -0.59 -6.96 -22.19
N TYR A 101 -0.45 -6.02 -21.26
CA TYR A 101 0.77 -5.21 -21.13
C TYR A 101 1.99 -6.06 -20.77
N ALA A 102 1.85 -7.03 -19.88
CA ALA A 102 2.92 -7.97 -19.53
C ALA A 102 3.36 -8.83 -20.73
N ALA A 103 2.41 -9.29 -21.55
CA ALA A 103 2.71 -10.05 -22.77
C ALA A 103 3.45 -9.18 -23.81
N LEU A 104 2.97 -7.96 -24.06
CA LEU A 104 3.64 -7.01 -24.96
C LEU A 104 5.05 -6.64 -24.46
N PHE A 105 5.18 -6.39 -23.15
CA PHE A 105 6.48 -6.14 -22.52
C PHE A 105 7.45 -7.30 -22.78
N SER A 106 7.01 -8.54 -22.55
CA SER A 106 7.84 -9.74 -22.75
C SER A 106 8.31 -9.89 -24.20
N ILE A 107 7.44 -9.60 -25.18
CA ILE A 107 7.79 -9.63 -26.61
C ILE A 107 8.85 -8.55 -26.92
N VAL A 108 8.63 -7.33 -26.47
CA VAL A 108 9.59 -6.22 -26.68
C VAL A 108 10.94 -6.52 -26.03
N SER A 109 10.93 -7.05 -24.79
CA SER A 109 12.14 -7.46 -24.09
C SER A 109 12.90 -8.56 -24.84
N TYR A 110 12.19 -9.58 -25.33
CA TYR A 110 12.81 -10.67 -26.10
C TYR A 110 13.44 -10.15 -27.39
N VAL A 111 12.73 -9.34 -28.17
CA VAL A 111 13.25 -8.74 -29.41
C VAL A 111 14.49 -7.90 -29.11
N TRP A 112 14.47 -7.10 -28.04
CA TRP A 112 15.61 -6.28 -27.65
C TRP A 112 16.83 -7.13 -27.26
N VAL A 113 16.64 -8.15 -26.42
CA VAL A 113 17.71 -9.08 -26.02
C VAL A 113 18.28 -9.80 -27.24
N PHE A 114 17.42 -10.25 -28.17
CA PHE A 114 17.85 -10.87 -29.42
C PHE A 114 18.73 -9.91 -30.23
N LEU A 115 18.31 -8.65 -30.41
CA LEU A 115 19.08 -7.66 -31.15
C LEU A 115 20.44 -7.36 -30.49
N VAL A 116 20.49 -7.25 -29.16
CA VAL A 116 21.74 -7.07 -28.40
C VAL A 116 22.67 -8.28 -28.53
N ALA A 117 22.12 -9.48 -28.64
CA ALA A 117 22.90 -10.71 -28.80
C ALA A 117 23.37 -10.97 -30.26
N THR A 118 22.99 -10.12 -31.21
CA THR A 118 23.35 -10.23 -32.62
C THR A 118 24.32 -9.12 -33.05
N ASP A 119 25.08 -9.35 -34.11
CA ASP A 119 26.05 -8.39 -34.68
C ASP A 119 25.37 -7.29 -35.51
N VAL A 120 24.37 -6.63 -34.93
CA VAL A 120 23.69 -5.48 -35.54
C VAL A 120 24.41 -4.21 -35.12
N GLY A 121 25.03 -3.52 -36.09
CA GLY A 121 25.97 -2.42 -35.82
C GLY A 121 25.49 -1.30 -34.88
N ILE A 122 24.18 -1.03 -34.78
CA ILE A 122 23.65 -0.02 -33.84
C ILE A 122 23.83 -0.43 -32.36
N PHE A 123 23.84 -1.74 -32.07
CA PHE A 123 24.02 -2.30 -30.72
C PHE A 123 25.49 -2.44 -30.32
N ASN A 124 26.43 -2.07 -31.20
CA ASN A 124 27.84 -1.91 -30.82
C ASN A 124 28.04 -0.69 -29.90
N ASN A 125 27.07 0.23 -29.84
CA ASN A 125 27.10 1.35 -28.92
C ASN A 125 26.46 0.95 -27.58
N PRO A 126 27.22 0.92 -26.47
CA PRO A 126 26.69 0.55 -25.16
C PRO A 126 25.54 1.45 -24.69
N THR A 127 25.53 2.74 -25.05
CA THR A 127 24.41 3.65 -24.73
C THR A 127 23.11 3.16 -25.34
N VAL A 128 23.15 2.65 -26.57
CA VAL A 128 21.98 2.09 -27.24
C VAL A 128 21.54 0.83 -26.51
N VAL A 129 22.46 -0.10 -26.24
CA VAL A 129 22.17 -1.38 -25.55
C VAL A 129 21.37 -1.18 -24.27
N TYR A 130 21.77 -0.22 -23.43
CA TYR A 130 21.15 0.03 -22.13
C TYR A 130 19.98 1.02 -22.16
N SER A 131 19.72 1.70 -23.27
CA SER A 131 18.71 2.77 -23.36
C SER A 131 17.31 2.33 -22.92
N LEU A 132 16.70 1.36 -23.62
CA LEU A 132 15.37 0.86 -23.32
C LEU A 132 15.30 0.10 -21.99
N PRO A 133 16.21 -0.85 -21.69
CA PRO A 133 16.15 -1.61 -20.43
C PRO A 133 16.27 -0.71 -19.20
N ALA A 134 17.21 0.25 -19.20
CA ALA A 134 17.41 1.15 -18.06
C ALA A 134 16.22 2.12 -17.90
N LEU A 135 15.62 2.58 -19.00
CA LEU A 135 14.41 3.40 -18.96
C LEU A 135 13.25 2.67 -18.30
N LEU A 136 12.97 1.43 -18.74
CA LEU A 136 11.87 0.63 -18.18
C LEU A 136 12.13 0.28 -16.73
N PHE A 137 13.36 -0.09 -16.38
CA PHE A 137 13.74 -0.37 -15.00
C PHE A 137 13.59 0.88 -14.12
N GLY A 138 14.16 2.01 -14.51
CA GLY A 138 14.09 3.27 -13.77
C GLY A 138 12.63 3.71 -13.52
N LEU A 139 11.80 3.70 -14.56
CA LEU A 139 10.38 4.05 -14.45
C LEU A 139 9.59 3.08 -13.55
N SER A 140 9.88 1.78 -13.63
CA SER A 140 9.19 0.77 -12.80
C SER A 140 9.47 0.96 -11.30
N VAL A 141 10.72 1.28 -10.95
CA VAL A 141 11.15 1.52 -9.57
C VAL A 141 10.57 2.84 -9.06
N MET A 142 10.55 3.89 -9.88
CA MET A 142 9.86 5.15 -9.56
C MET A 142 8.37 4.93 -9.32
N TYR A 143 7.72 4.15 -10.19
CA TYR A 143 6.30 3.80 -10.05
C TYR A 143 6.05 3.05 -8.74
N PHE A 144 6.90 2.09 -8.37
CA PHE A 144 6.78 1.39 -7.10
C PHE A 144 6.90 2.36 -5.90
N GLY A 145 7.89 3.26 -5.91
CA GLY A 145 8.01 4.29 -4.88
C GLY A 145 6.78 5.20 -4.79
N TYR A 146 6.21 5.61 -5.94
CA TYR A 146 4.96 6.37 -5.97
C TYR A 146 3.77 5.60 -5.36
N VAL A 147 3.61 4.31 -5.72
CA VAL A 147 2.56 3.45 -5.16
C VAL A 147 2.64 3.36 -3.63
N LEU A 148 3.86 3.27 -3.08
CA LEU A 148 4.06 3.21 -1.64
C LEU A 148 3.62 4.51 -0.94
N LEU A 149 3.92 5.68 -1.53
CA LEU A 149 3.46 6.97 -0.99
C LEU A 149 1.92 7.06 -0.95
N ASP A 150 1.28 6.69 -2.06
CA ASP A 150 -0.17 6.74 -2.24
C ASP A 150 -0.90 5.76 -1.31
N SER A 151 -0.40 4.53 -1.20
CA SER A 151 -1.14 3.44 -0.54
C SER A 151 -0.98 3.38 0.98
N THR A 152 0.10 3.97 1.53
CA THR A 152 0.44 3.78 2.95
C THR A 152 0.70 5.05 3.75
N MET A 153 0.80 6.22 3.11
CA MET A 153 1.05 7.52 3.76
C MET A 153 2.10 7.46 4.89
N PRO A 154 3.37 7.09 4.59
CA PRO A 154 4.43 7.01 5.59
C PRO A 154 4.63 8.35 6.31
N LYS A 155 4.87 8.34 7.63
CA LYS A 155 4.77 9.55 8.48
C LYS A 155 6.11 10.24 8.74
N SER A 156 7.23 9.51 8.72
CA SER A 156 8.54 10.04 9.09
C SER A 156 9.65 9.34 8.29
N ILE A 157 10.55 8.64 8.97
CA ILE A 157 11.69 7.90 8.40
C ILE A 157 11.23 6.84 7.37
N GLU A 158 10.01 6.33 7.47
CA GLU A 158 9.46 5.36 6.51
C GLU A 158 9.34 5.97 5.11
N ARG A 159 9.24 7.31 4.99
CA ARG A 159 9.22 8.03 3.70
C ARG A 159 10.53 7.87 2.93
N LEU A 160 11.63 7.57 3.62
CA LEU A 160 12.91 7.29 2.98
C LEU A 160 12.81 6.09 2.04
N PHE A 161 11.89 5.16 2.29
CA PHE A 161 11.68 4.00 1.41
C PHE A 161 11.24 4.42 0.01
N PRO A 162 10.05 5.01 -0.17
CA PRO A 162 9.60 5.43 -1.49
C PRO A 162 10.48 6.51 -2.11
N TYR A 163 10.98 7.49 -1.35
CA TYR A 163 11.86 8.52 -1.91
C TYR A 163 13.19 7.93 -2.38
N GLY A 164 13.76 6.97 -1.65
CA GLY A 164 14.96 6.26 -2.06
C GLY A 164 14.76 5.52 -3.38
N LEU A 165 13.63 4.83 -3.54
CA LEU A 165 13.29 4.17 -4.80
C LEU A 165 13.07 5.16 -5.94
N ILE A 166 12.33 6.26 -5.73
CA ILE A 166 12.10 7.27 -6.77
C ILE A 166 13.40 7.89 -7.24
N LEU A 167 14.28 8.28 -6.30
CA LEU A 167 15.57 8.89 -6.64
C LEU A 167 16.52 7.88 -7.31
N LEU A 168 16.51 6.63 -6.86
CA LEU A 168 17.26 5.55 -7.50
C LEU A 168 16.78 5.30 -8.94
N GLY A 169 15.47 5.24 -9.15
CA GLY A 169 14.89 5.07 -10.47
C GLY A 169 15.21 6.25 -11.40
N ALA A 170 15.09 7.48 -10.89
CA ALA A 170 15.47 8.69 -11.64
C ALA A 170 16.96 8.71 -12.03
N LEU A 171 17.85 8.26 -11.14
CA LEU A 171 19.26 8.10 -11.45
C LEU A 171 19.49 7.03 -12.54
N ASN A 172 18.75 5.92 -12.51
CA ASN A 172 18.87 4.88 -13.54
C ASN A 172 18.42 5.34 -14.94
N LEU A 173 17.54 6.33 -15.04
CA LEU A 173 17.15 6.90 -16.34
C LEU A 173 18.33 7.60 -17.05
N THR A 174 19.30 8.11 -16.30
CA THR A 174 20.48 8.76 -16.88
C THR A 174 21.59 7.76 -17.20
N TYR A 175 21.52 6.56 -16.64
CA TYR A 175 22.58 5.54 -16.68
C TYR A 175 23.09 5.19 -18.09
N PRO A 176 22.25 5.08 -19.14
CA PRO A 176 22.72 4.76 -20.49
C PRO A 176 23.78 5.73 -21.02
N VAL A 177 23.76 6.99 -20.57
CA VAL A 177 24.72 8.02 -20.97
C VAL A 177 25.71 8.29 -19.85
N ALA A 178 25.18 8.54 -18.65
CA ALA A 178 25.94 9.09 -17.54
C ALA A 178 27.03 8.14 -17.01
N ARG A 179 26.88 6.83 -17.18
CA ARG A 179 27.89 5.84 -16.74
C ARG A 179 29.19 5.89 -17.54
N PHE A 180 29.14 6.42 -18.77
CA PHE A 180 30.30 6.56 -19.66
C PHE A 180 30.97 7.93 -19.55
N VAL A 181 30.49 8.78 -18.64
CA VAL A 181 31.04 10.10 -18.38
C VAL A 181 31.97 10.00 -17.17
N ASP A 182 33.28 10.02 -17.41
CA ASP A 182 34.32 9.70 -16.41
C ASP A 182 34.19 10.50 -15.10
N TRP A 183 33.89 11.80 -15.18
CA TRP A 183 33.75 12.65 -14.00
C TRP A 183 32.47 12.37 -13.21
N PHE A 184 31.41 11.89 -13.88
CA PHE A 184 30.11 11.65 -13.26
C PHE A 184 29.99 10.23 -12.73
N ALA A 185 30.62 9.24 -13.37
CA ALA A 185 30.45 7.83 -13.01
C ALA A 185 30.69 7.55 -11.50
N PRO A 186 31.76 8.05 -10.84
CA PRO A 186 31.96 7.87 -9.40
C PRO A 186 30.84 8.50 -8.56
N ILE A 187 30.36 9.68 -8.95
CA ILE A 187 29.27 10.39 -8.28
C ILE A 187 27.96 9.61 -8.43
N GLY A 188 27.69 9.11 -9.64
CA GLY A 188 26.53 8.26 -9.93
C GLY A 188 26.51 7.00 -9.07
N PHE A 189 27.64 6.30 -8.94
CA PHE A 189 27.72 5.12 -8.07
C PHE A 189 27.48 5.46 -6.58
N LEU A 190 28.06 6.57 -6.10
CA LEU A 190 27.84 7.04 -4.74
C LEU A 190 26.36 7.39 -4.48
N LEU A 191 25.73 8.15 -5.38
CA LEU A 191 24.31 8.49 -5.30
C LEU A 191 23.43 7.25 -5.35
N GLY A 192 23.76 6.28 -6.21
CA GLY A 192 23.05 5.01 -6.30
C GLY A 192 23.13 4.20 -5.00
N ALA A 193 24.29 4.16 -4.35
CA ALA A 193 24.46 3.52 -3.04
C ALA A 193 23.68 4.28 -1.95
N LEU A 194 23.72 5.61 -1.95
CA LEU A 194 23.02 6.45 -0.98
C LEU A 194 21.49 6.32 -1.09
N PHE A 195 20.94 6.36 -2.30
CA PHE A 195 19.50 6.23 -2.52
C PHE A 195 18.98 4.83 -2.17
N ARG A 196 19.76 3.77 -2.47
CA ARG A 196 19.45 2.41 -2.00
C ARG A 196 19.51 2.29 -0.49
N PHE A 197 20.52 2.87 0.16
CA PHE A 197 20.63 2.88 1.61
C PHE A 197 19.45 3.61 2.26
N MET A 198 19.09 4.77 1.73
CA MET A 198 17.90 5.51 2.13
C MET A 198 16.64 4.64 1.99
N ALA A 199 16.48 3.95 0.85
CA ALA A 199 15.37 3.04 0.63
C ALA A 199 15.35 1.91 1.68
N ALA A 200 16.50 1.29 1.96
CA ALA A 200 16.64 0.19 2.90
C ALA A 200 16.31 0.60 4.34
N VAL A 201 16.82 1.73 4.81
CA VAL A 201 16.52 2.28 6.15
C VAL A 201 15.02 2.54 6.30
N GLY A 202 14.42 3.16 5.29
CA GLY A 202 12.97 3.37 5.28
C GLY A 202 12.19 2.07 5.27
N ALA A 203 12.64 1.07 4.49
CA ALA A 203 11.97 -0.22 4.33
C ALA A 203 11.96 -1.02 5.63
N VAL A 204 13.08 -1.06 6.37
CA VAL A 204 13.14 -1.70 7.69
C VAL A 204 12.07 -1.11 8.60
N LYS A 205 12.00 0.23 8.71
CA LYS A 205 11.02 0.86 9.58
C LYS A 205 9.58 0.64 9.09
N TYR A 206 9.37 0.74 7.78
CA TYR A 206 8.08 0.47 7.13
C TYR A 206 7.55 -0.95 7.42
N VAL A 207 8.43 -1.95 7.37
CA VAL A 207 8.07 -3.37 7.47
C VAL A 207 8.01 -3.86 8.93
N PHE A 208 8.83 -3.33 9.84
CA PHE A 208 8.81 -3.72 11.26
C PHE A 208 7.80 -2.94 12.11
N TYR A 209 7.36 -1.76 11.65
CA TYR A 209 6.26 -1.01 12.25
C TYR A 209 5.03 -0.85 11.33
N PRO A 210 4.45 -1.93 10.73
CA PRO A 210 3.24 -1.79 9.94
C PRO A 210 2.05 -1.52 10.83
N VAL A 211 1.26 -0.55 10.40
CA VAL A 211 -0.18 -0.49 10.67
C VAL A 211 -0.76 -1.87 10.30
N ARG A 212 -1.24 -2.62 11.31
CA ARG A 212 -1.68 -4.02 11.17
C ARG A 212 -2.87 -4.11 10.20
N ALA A 213 -2.77 -4.96 9.17
CA ALA A 213 -3.96 -5.53 8.54
C ALA A 213 -4.51 -6.61 9.48
N VAL A 214 -5.81 -6.57 9.77
CA VAL A 214 -6.45 -7.48 10.71
C VAL A 214 -6.43 -8.90 10.14
N SER A 215 -5.91 -9.86 10.91
CA SER A 215 -6.17 -11.27 10.65
C SER A 215 -7.57 -11.60 11.18
N VAL A 216 -8.62 -11.35 10.40
CA VAL A 216 -9.93 -11.90 10.75
C VAL A 216 -9.93 -13.39 10.38
N CYS A 217 -9.29 -14.18 11.24
CA CYS A 217 -9.60 -15.59 11.39
C CYS A 217 -10.40 -15.68 12.69
N THR A 218 -11.57 -16.31 12.62
CA THR A 218 -12.43 -16.70 13.75
C THR A 218 -13.15 -15.58 14.51
N VAL A 219 -14.23 -15.01 13.94
CA VAL A 219 -15.40 -14.61 14.74
C VAL A 219 -16.67 -14.98 13.98
N SER A 220 -17.66 -15.48 14.74
CA SER A 220 -19.06 -15.69 14.38
C SER A 220 -19.51 -14.77 13.25
N GLU A 221 -20.10 -15.33 12.20
CA GLU A 221 -20.70 -14.53 11.12
C GLU A 221 -21.61 -13.46 11.75
N PRO A 222 -21.35 -12.16 11.48
CA PRO A 222 -22.20 -11.11 12.03
C PRO A 222 -23.59 -11.25 11.43
N THR A 223 -24.61 -10.86 12.20
CA THR A 223 -25.99 -10.79 11.74
C THR A 223 -26.05 -9.88 10.52
N LYS A 224 -26.25 -10.45 9.32
CA LYS A 224 -26.25 -9.65 8.08
C LYS A 224 -27.43 -8.70 8.08
N GLY A 225 -27.19 -7.45 7.73
CA GLY A 225 -28.27 -6.47 7.61
C GLY A 225 -27.83 -5.03 7.86
N ALA A 226 -28.80 -4.13 7.67
CA ALA A 226 -28.66 -2.71 7.96
C ALA A 226 -29.66 -2.33 9.05
N PHE A 227 -29.15 -2.03 10.24
CA PHE A 227 -29.97 -1.83 11.43
C PHE A 227 -29.87 -0.40 11.93
N ARG A 228 -31.00 0.15 12.38
CA ARG A 228 -31.06 1.43 13.08
C ARG A 228 -31.43 1.26 14.55
N PHE A 229 -30.87 2.11 15.39
CA PHE A 229 -31.11 2.22 16.83
C PHE A 229 -31.26 3.69 17.21
N GLY A 230 -32.15 3.98 18.18
CA GLY A 230 -32.37 5.33 18.68
C GLY A 230 -31.25 5.80 19.62
N SER A 231 -30.56 4.87 20.27
CA SER A 231 -29.48 5.18 21.22
C SER A 231 -28.41 4.08 21.29
N LYS A 232 -27.22 4.45 21.78
CA LYS A 232 -26.13 3.48 22.03
C LYS A 232 -26.51 2.45 23.10
N GLN A 233 -27.37 2.84 24.05
CA GLN A 233 -27.86 1.96 25.11
C GLN A 233 -28.72 0.84 24.53
N GLU A 234 -29.56 1.15 23.55
CA GLU A 234 -30.33 0.13 22.82
C GLU A 234 -29.43 -0.84 22.07
N VAL A 235 -28.35 -0.35 21.44
CA VAL A 235 -27.35 -1.22 20.79
C VAL A 235 -26.75 -2.20 21.79
N ALA A 236 -26.26 -1.69 22.93
CA ALA A 236 -25.63 -2.50 23.96
C ALA A 236 -26.59 -3.56 24.54
N GLN A 237 -27.87 -3.23 24.69
CA GLN A 237 -28.90 -4.18 25.13
C GLN A 237 -29.22 -5.25 24.08
N ALA A 238 -29.18 -4.89 22.79
CA ALA A 238 -29.62 -5.73 21.70
C ALA A 238 -28.53 -6.65 21.13
N LEU A 239 -27.32 -6.12 20.94
CA LEU A 239 -26.22 -6.73 20.18
C LEU A 239 -24.98 -7.02 21.05
N GLU A 240 -25.11 -6.90 22.37
CA GLU A 240 -23.99 -6.85 23.32
C GLU A 240 -23.04 -5.67 22.99
N ASP A 241 -21.92 -5.54 23.69
CA ASP A 241 -20.99 -4.42 23.47
C ASP A 241 -20.25 -4.56 22.12
N VAL A 242 -20.80 -3.94 21.08
CA VAL A 242 -20.27 -3.94 19.70
C VAL A 242 -18.83 -3.41 19.65
N TRP A 243 -18.47 -2.47 20.53
CA TRP A 243 -17.14 -1.86 20.52
C TRP A 243 -16.06 -2.84 21.00
N SER A 244 -16.45 -3.82 21.81
CA SER A 244 -15.59 -4.90 22.30
C SER A 244 -15.38 -6.03 21.28
N LYS A 245 -16.07 -6.01 20.14
CA LYS A 245 -15.96 -7.05 19.10
C LYS A 245 -14.86 -6.72 18.09
N PRO A 246 -13.95 -7.66 17.74
CA PRO A 246 -12.94 -7.45 16.70
C PRO A 246 -13.55 -7.26 15.31
N GLY A 247 -12.79 -6.69 14.39
CA GLY A 247 -13.24 -6.54 13.00
C GLY A 247 -14.38 -5.54 12.82
N THR A 248 -14.54 -4.64 13.80
CA THR A 248 -15.54 -3.56 13.80
C THR A 248 -14.90 -2.25 13.33
N VAL A 249 -15.54 -1.60 12.36
CA VAL A 249 -15.26 -0.23 11.96
C VAL A 249 -16.21 0.69 12.72
N ILE A 250 -15.69 1.61 13.52
CA ILE A 250 -16.44 2.50 14.40
C ILE A 250 -16.28 3.93 13.87
N ILE A 251 -17.36 4.57 13.44
CA ILE A 251 -17.39 5.98 13.05
C ILE A 251 -18.09 6.74 14.17
N THR A 252 -17.31 7.51 14.93
CA THR A 252 -17.83 8.14 16.15
C THR A 252 -17.31 9.55 16.37
N ARG A 253 -18.11 10.36 17.07
CA ARG A 253 -17.72 11.67 17.59
C ARG A 253 -17.31 11.64 19.06
N GLU A 254 -17.49 10.50 19.73
CA GLU A 254 -17.27 10.36 21.18
C GLU A 254 -15.82 10.65 21.59
N ASN A 255 -15.61 11.01 22.86
CA ASN A 255 -14.27 11.23 23.39
C ASN A 255 -13.50 9.90 23.44
N ILE A 256 -12.62 9.71 22.46
CA ILE A 256 -11.87 8.46 22.35
C ILE A 256 -10.93 8.24 23.53
N MET A 257 -10.41 9.29 24.16
CA MET A 257 -9.52 9.16 25.31
C MET A 257 -10.18 8.41 26.47
N GLU A 258 -11.50 8.60 26.64
CA GLU A 258 -12.29 7.93 27.69
C GLU A 258 -12.76 6.54 27.24
N ALA A 259 -13.00 6.36 25.93
CA ALA A 259 -13.54 5.13 25.39
C ALA A 259 -12.49 4.09 24.96
N MET A 260 -11.18 4.43 24.99
CA MET A 260 -10.09 3.53 24.59
C MET A 260 -10.16 2.15 25.26
N ASN A 261 -10.54 2.10 26.54
CA ASN A 261 -10.60 0.85 27.30
C ASN A 261 -11.75 -0.08 26.89
N LYS A 262 -12.75 0.43 26.16
CA LYS A 262 -13.93 -0.32 25.71
C LYS A 262 -13.77 -0.87 24.29
N ILE A 263 -12.81 -0.33 23.54
CA ILE A 263 -12.63 -0.64 22.12
C ILE A 263 -11.70 -1.83 21.98
N HIS A 264 -12.13 -2.84 21.22
CA HIS A 264 -11.29 -4.00 20.93
C HIS A 264 -10.01 -3.59 20.20
N PRO A 265 -8.84 -4.16 20.52
CA PRO A 265 -7.56 -3.83 19.86
C PRO A 265 -7.55 -3.99 18.34
N GLU A 266 -8.44 -4.83 17.80
CA GLU A 266 -8.60 -5.12 16.36
C GLU A 266 -9.76 -4.35 15.70
N SER A 267 -10.24 -3.30 16.36
CA SER A 267 -11.23 -2.38 15.81
C SER A 267 -10.55 -1.19 15.13
N LEU A 268 -11.20 -0.67 14.10
CA LEU A 268 -10.78 0.52 13.36
C LEU A 268 -11.74 1.65 13.69
N VAL A 269 -11.22 2.74 14.22
CA VAL A 269 -12.04 3.87 14.67
C VAL A 269 -11.75 5.09 13.80
N PHE A 270 -12.79 5.65 13.21
CA PHE A 270 -12.77 6.96 12.58
C PHE A 270 -13.40 7.97 13.54
N TRP A 271 -12.55 8.73 14.21
CA TRP A 271 -12.93 9.86 15.03
C TRP A 271 -13.28 11.05 14.15
N VAL A 272 -14.57 11.34 14.04
CA VAL A 272 -15.02 12.49 13.26
C VAL A 272 -14.73 13.76 14.08
N THR A 273 -13.86 14.66 13.61
CA THR A 273 -13.49 15.86 14.35
C THR A 273 -12.91 16.93 13.44
N ARG A 274 -13.10 18.22 13.78
CA ARG A 274 -12.39 19.34 13.14
C ARG A 274 -11.08 19.70 13.83
N ALA A 275 -10.82 19.15 15.02
CA ALA A 275 -9.70 19.58 15.86
C ALA A 275 -8.33 19.09 15.36
N LYS A 276 -8.29 17.95 14.65
CA LYS A 276 -7.07 17.34 14.11
C LYS A 276 -7.42 16.34 13.01
N GLU A 277 -6.46 16.03 12.17
CA GLU A 277 -6.58 14.97 11.16
C GLU A 277 -5.40 13.98 11.28
N GLY A 278 -5.64 12.73 10.89
CA GLY A 278 -4.63 11.67 10.91
C GLY A 278 -4.69 10.77 12.14
N VAL A 279 -3.70 9.90 12.29
CA VAL A 279 -3.71 8.83 13.31
C VAL A 279 -3.59 9.40 14.73
N ILE A 280 -4.47 8.94 15.62
CA ILE A 280 -4.46 9.26 17.07
C ILE A 280 -3.81 8.15 17.88
N SER A 281 -4.19 6.90 17.60
CA SER A 281 -3.70 5.72 18.30
C SER A 281 -3.49 4.59 17.30
N GLU A 282 -2.52 3.74 17.60
CA GLU A 282 -2.18 2.58 16.79
C GLU A 282 -2.80 1.29 17.35
N THR A 283 -3.25 1.29 18.61
CA THR A 283 -3.93 0.16 19.24
C THR A 283 -4.94 0.67 20.28
N PRO A 284 -6.26 0.56 20.02
CA PRO A 284 -6.89 0.25 18.74
C PRO A 284 -6.54 1.29 17.66
N GLN A 285 -6.73 0.94 16.38
CA GLN A 285 -6.36 1.80 15.26
C GLN A 285 -7.35 2.96 15.15
N ILE A 286 -6.94 4.17 15.53
CA ILE A 286 -7.81 5.34 15.58
C ILE A 286 -7.28 6.43 14.64
N TYR A 287 -8.15 6.91 13.75
CA TYR A 287 -7.90 8.04 12.85
C TYR A 287 -8.84 9.19 13.16
N ALA A 288 -8.31 10.39 13.27
CA ALA A 288 -9.07 11.62 13.20
C ALA A 288 -9.36 11.96 11.72
N VAL A 289 -10.63 12.18 11.40
CA VAL A 289 -11.10 12.53 10.05
C VAL A 289 -12.02 13.74 10.16
N SER A 290 -11.84 14.74 9.30
CA SER A 290 -12.77 15.86 9.23
C SER A 290 -14.17 15.39 8.82
N PRO A 291 -15.25 15.92 9.45
CA PRO A 291 -16.62 15.61 9.04
C PRO A 291 -16.90 15.96 7.57
N THR A 292 -16.18 16.91 6.96
CA THR A 292 -16.40 17.35 5.57
C THR A 292 -15.84 16.38 4.53
N ASN A 293 -14.99 15.45 4.95
CA ASN A 293 -14.24 14.52 4.08
C ASN A 293 -14.95 13.16 3.96
N MET A 294 -16.25 13.16 3.64
CA MET A 294 -17.05 11.93 3.56
C MET A 294 -16.58 10.96 2.47
N ASP A 295 -16.01 11.45 1.37
CA ASP A 295 -15.48 10.58 0.30
C ASP A 295 -14.28 9.76 0.82
N ILE A 296 -13.38 10.42 1.57
CA ILE A 296 -12.25 9.77 2.23
C ILE A 296 -12.75 8.74 3.25
N LEU A 297 -13.74 9.09 4.06
CA LEU A 297 -14.31 8.18 5.05
C LEU A 297 -14.91 6.93 4.38
N THR A 298 -15.58 7.10 3.23
CA THR A 298 -16.13 6.00 2.44
C THR A 298 -15.03 5.09 1.91
N ASP A 299 -13.98 5.65 1.33
CA ASP A 299 -12.84 4.89 0.81
C ASP A 299 -12.12 4.11 1.92
N LEU A 300 -11.98 4.73 3.10
CA LEU A 300 -11.37 4.10 4.26
C LEU A 300 -12.23 2.94 4.79
N VAL A 301 -13.55 3.08 4.84
CA VAL A 301 -14.47 1.99 5.18
C VAL A 301 -14.41 0.88 4.13
N ALA A 302 -14.44 1.20 2.83
CA ALA A 302 -14.33 0.22 1.76
C ALA A 302 -13.00 -0.55 1.83
N ASN A 303 -11.90 0.13 2.15
CA ASN A 303 -10.60 -0.49 2.41
C ASN A 303 -10.65 -1.44 3.62
N ALA A 304 -11.29 -1.03 4.72
CA ALA A 304 -11.45 -1.88 5.89
C ALA A 304 -12.25 -3.15 5.58
N LEU A 305 -13.37 -3.03 4.88
CA LEU A 305 -14.20 -4.18 4.47
C LEU A 305 -13.42 -5.15 3.57
N ARG A 306 -12.61 -4.64 2.63
CA ARG A 306 -11.68 -5.45 1.81
C ARG A 306 -10.64 -6.18 2.66
N LYS A 307 -10.20 -5.57 3.76
CA LYS A 307 -9.24 -6.15 4.72
C LYS A 307 -9.89 -7.14 5.71
N GLY A 308 -11.17 -7.44 5.56
CA GLY A 308 -11.85 -8.48 6.34
C GLY A 308 -12.70 -7.96 7.50
N TYR A 309 -12.78 -6.65 7.71
CA TYR A 309 -13.76 -6.09 8.64
C TYR A 309 -15.18 -6.42 8.14
N ARG A 310 -16.10 -6.71 9.06
CA ARG A 310 -17.47 -7.15 8.71
C ARG A 310 -18.56 -6.38 9.43
N THR A 311 -18.23 -5.58 10.44
CA THR A 311 -19.21 -4.75 11.15
C THR A 311 -18.85 -3.29 10.97
N VAL A 312 -19.80 -2.46 10.55
CA VAL A 312 -19.66 -1.01 10.51
C VAL A 312 -20.66 -0.41 11.48
N TYR A 313 -20.17 0.31 12.48
CA TYR A 313 -20.96 1.00 13.49
C TYR A 313 -20.79 2.51 13.33
N ILE A 314 -21.89 3.25 13.27
CA ILE A 314 -21.90 4.70 13.03
C ILE A 314 -22.82 5.36 14.06
N ASP A 315 -22.27 6.26 14.89
CA ASP A 315 -23.05 7.03 15.87
C ASP A 315 -22.79 8.54 15.82
N SER A 316 -22.15 9.00 14.76
CA SER A 316 -21.86 10.42 14.52
C SER A 316 -22.77 11.04 13.46
N VAL A 317 -23.95 10.47 13.21
CA VAL A 317 -24.77 10.80 12.03
C VAL A 317 -25.28 12.24 12.10
N GLU A 318 -25.79 12.64 13.26
CA GLU A 318 -26.30 13.99 13.52
C GLU A 318 -25.19 15.03 13.30
N TYR A 319 -23.97 14.72 13.74
CA TYR A 319 -22.82 15.59 13.53
C TYR A 319 -22.46 15.71 12.04
N LEU A 320 -22.53 14.61 11.28
CA LEU A 320 -22.31 14.63 9.84
C LEU A 320 -23.40 15.43 9.11
N ILE A 321 -24.66 15.31 9.53
CA ILE A 321 -25.79 16.09 9.00
C ILE A 321 -25.57 17.58 9.26
N ILE A 322 -25.16 17.97 10.47
CA ILE A 322 -24.89 19.38 10.81
C ILE A 322 -23.78 19.98 9.93
N GLU A 323 -22.70 19.22 9.67
CA GLU A 323 -21.54 19.74 8.95
C GLU A 323 -21.70 19.67 7.42
N ASN A 324 -22.51 18.73 6.89
CA ASN A 324 -22.59 18.47 5.44
C ASN A 324 -23.99 18.59 4.83
N GLY A 325 -25.03 18.71 5.66
CA GLY A 325 -26.42 18.58 5.26
C GLY A 325 -26.89 17.13 5.17
N PHE A 326 -28.21 16.95 5.27
CA PHE A 326 -28.86 15.64 5.27
C PHE A 326 -28.64 14.87 3.97
N GLU A 327 -28.86 15.49 2.81
CA GLU A 327 -28.77 14.78 1.51
C GLU A 327 -27.39 14.18 1.26
N ARG A 328 -26.33 14.93 1.59
CA ARG A 328 -24.95 14.47 1.40
C ARG A 328 -24.62 13.33 2.39
N THR A 329 -25.09 13.45 3.63
CA THR A 329 -24.94 12.41 4.65
C THR A 329 -25.71 11.15 4.27
N MET A 330 -26.93 11.27 3.74
CA MET A 330 -27.74 10.14 3.31
C MET A 330 -27.07 9.37 2.16
N LYS A 331 -26.52 10.08 1.16
CA LYS A 331 -25.73 9.44 0.08
C LYS A 331 -24.52 8.67 0.61
N PHE A 332 -23.82 9.25 1.58
CA PHE A 332 -22.72 8.59 2.28
C PHE A 332 -23.20 7.31 2.99
N LEU A 333 -24.26 7.38 3.78
CA LEU A 333 -24.82 6.23 4.50
C LEU A 333 -25.27 5.11 3.55
N LEU A 334 -25.93 5.45 2.45
CA LEU A 334 -26.35 4.49 1.43
C LEU A 334 -25.16 3.81 0.77
N HIS A 335 -24.12 4.56 0.40
CA HIS A 335 -22.93 3.97 -0.19
C HIS A 335 -22.21 3.04 0.80
N VAL A 336 -22.04 3.46 2.05
CA VAL A 336 -21.44 2.63 3.11
C VAL A 336 -22.29 1.37 3.38
N LYS A 337 -23.63 1.49 3.38
CA LYS A 337 -24.55 0.35 3.48
C LYS A 337 -24.29 -0.64 2.34
N ASP A 338 -24.31 -0.18 1.10
CA ASP A 338 -24.18 -1.04 -0.09
C ASP A 338 -22.86 -1.80 -0.09
N ILE A 339 -21.72 -1.13 0.18
CA ILE A 339 -20.42 -1.79 0.24
C ILE A 339 -20.31 -2.77 1.42
N THR A 340 -20.96 -2.47 2.55
CA THR A 340 -20.95 -3.34 3.74
C THR A 340 -21.75 -4.61 3.50
N LEU A 341 -22.95 -4.49 2.92
CA LEU A 341 -23.79 -5.63 2.57
C LEU A 341 -23.13 -6.49 1.48
N ASN A 342 -22.52 -5.88 0.47
CA ASN A 342 -21.75 -6.59 -0.55
C ASN A 342 -20.55 -7.37 0.03
N ALA A 343 -19.99 -6.90 1.15
CA ALA A 343 -18.94 -7.60 1.88
C ALA A 343 -19.46 -8.68 2.85
N ASN A 344 -20.76 -9.04 2.79
CA ASN A 344 -21.44 -9.94 3.72
C ASN A 344 -21.35 -9.45 5.19
N GLY A 345 -21.32 -8.14 5.39
CA GLY A 345 -21.23 -7.51 6.71
C GLY A 345 -22.57 -7.03 7.28
N SER A 346 -22.47 -6.35 8.42
CA SER A 346 -23.57 -5.64 9.08
C SER A 346 -23.23 -4.17 9.21
N ILE A 347 -24.22 -3.29 8.97
CA ILE A 347 -24.13 -1.87 9.32
C ILE A 347 -25.11 -1.56 10.46
N ILE A 348 -24.62 -0.86 11.48
CA ILE A 348 -25.34 -0.46 12.68
C ILE A 348 -25.31 1.07 12.74
N LEU A 349 -26.48 1.67 12.61
CA LEU A 349 -26.68 3.11 12.64
C LEU A 349 -27.31 3.50 13.98
N VAL A 350 -26.66 4.39 14.72
CA VAL A 350 -27.25 5.03 15.90
C VAL A 350 -27.60 6.46 15.53
N ILE A 351 -28.88 6.78 15.64
CA ILE A 351 -29.41 8.10 15.31
C ILE A 351 -30.65 8.41 16.15
N SER A 352 -30.67 9.59 16.77
CA SER A 352 -31.85 10.09 17.46
C SER A 352 -32.87 10.62 16.45
N GLU A 353 -33.99 9.91 16.29
CA GLU A 353 -35.07 10.29 15.37
C GLU A 353 -35.69 11.66 15.70
N GLU A 354 -35.60 12.11 16.95
CA GLU A 354 -36.11 13.41 17.40
C GLU A 354 -35.39 14.60 16.72
N THR A 355 -34.19 14.36 16.18
CA THR A 355 -33.38 15.38 15.52
C THR A 355 -33.67 15.50 14.02
N LEU A 356 -34.51 14.63 13.47
CA LEU A 356 -34.84 14.57 12.05
C LEU A 356 -36.25 15.13 11.78
N ASP A 357 -36.44 15.73 10.61
CA ASP A 357 -37.79 16.02 10.13
C ASP A 357 -38.50 14.74 9.64
N GLU A 358 -39.84 14.78 9.50
CA GLU A 358 -40.65 13.63 9.10
C GLU A 358 -40.21 13.00 7.76
N LYS A 359 -39.74 13.83 6.82
CA LYS A 359 -39.28 13.36 5.51
C LYS A 359 -37.93 12.64 5.64
N GLN A 360 -37.01 13.20 6.40
CA GLN A 360 -35.70 12.63 6.71
C GLN A 360 -35.83 11.30 7.45
N LYS A 361 -36.70 11.28 8.47
CA LYS A 361 -37.04 10.06 9.22
C LYS A 361 -37.54 8.97 8.29
N GLY A 362 -38.52 9.28 7.44
CA GLY A 362 -39.07 8.32 6.47
C GLY A 362 -38.04 7.78 5.47
N MET A 363 -36.99 8.54 5.13
CA MET A 363 -35.90 8.04 4.28
C MET A 363 -34.99 7.05 5.03
N ILE A 364 -34.62 7.36 6.28
CA ILE A 364 -33.79 6.46 7.09
C ILE A 364 -34.52 5.14 7.37
N GLU A 365 -35.81 5.20 7.72
CA GLU A 365 -36.62 4.02 8.04
C GLU A 365 -36.82 3.06 6.86
N ARG A 366 -36.82 3.56 5.63
CA ARG A 366 -36.91 2.73 4.42
C ARG A 366 -35.63 1.96 4.13
N GLU A 367 -34.49 2.53 4.55
CA GLU A 367 -33.17 2.04 4.15
C GLU A 367 -32.47 1.26 5.27
N PHE A 368 -32.87 1.48 6.53
CA PHE A 368 -32.34 0.85 7.73
C PHE A 368 -33.47 0.26 8.57
N GLU A 369 -33.43 -1.04 8.81
CA GLU A 369 -34.47 -1.76 9.54
C GLU A 369 -34.35 -1.52 11.06
N PRO A 370 -35.46 -1.41 11.80
CA PRO A 370 -35.41 -1.45 13.25
C PRO A 370 -34.91 -2.84 13.69
N PHE A 371 -33.96 -2.89 14.61
CA PHE A 371 -33.45 -4.17 15.08
C PHE A 371 -34.53 -4.97 15.82
N ARG A 372 -34.81 -6.20 15.37
CA ARG A 372 -35.70 -7.16 16.05
C ARG A 372 -34.94 -8.46 16.31
N ARG A 373 -34.86 -8.84 17.59
CA ARG A 373 -34.04 -9.98 18.09
C ARG A 373 -34.41 -11.33 17.45
N ASP A 374 -35.64 -11.48 16.95
CA ASP A 374 -36.20 -12.75 16.48
C ASP A 374 -35.69 -13.23 15.11
N ARG A 375 -34.95 -12.40 14.35
CA ARG A 375 -34.39 -12.77 13.02
C ARG A 375 -32.90 -13.08 13.03
N ALA A 376 -32.19 -12.88 14.14
CA ALA A 376 -30.74 -13.01 14.19
C ALA A 376 -30.22 -14.47 14.25
N SER A 377 -31.12 -15.45 14.26
CA SER A 377 -30.84 -16.88 14.46
C SER A 377 -31.22 -17.77 13.26
N ARG A 378 -31.41 -17.21 12.06
CA ARG A 378 -31.67 -17.97 10.83
C ARG A 378 -30.60 -17.81 9.78
#